data_AF-A0A1B6I802-F1
#
_entry.id   AF-A0A1B6I802-F1
#
_cell.length_a   1.000
_cell.length_b   1.000
_cell.length_c   1.000
_cell.angle_alpha   90.00
_cell.angle_beta   90.00
_cell.angle_gamma   90.00
#
_symmetry.space_group_name_H-M   'P 1'
#
loop_
_entity.id
_entity.type
_entity.pdbx_description
1 polymer ?
#
loop_
_entity_poly.entity_id
_entity_poly.type
_entity_poly.pdbx_seq_one_letter_code
_entity_poly.pdbx_strand_id
1 'polypeptide(L)'
;MTLPQHLEPFLLHENPSLTAALRVAGVDGGAGGGEGGSAELLLGAVARGTCQAFTDRILSVCELPPNTCKQLATDIGYLGNVLEDLGFGLTDSLRQIATLLQLPADNYQSQSTGCSAKLVAAVRQMRNITSS
;
A
#
# COMPACT_ATOMS: atom_id res chain seq x y z
N MET A 1 -8.23 16.37 17.60
CA MET A 1 -7.02 15.57 17.87
C MET A 1 -5.83 16.52 17.81
N THR A 2 -5.18 16.82 18.93
CA THR A 2 -4.01 17.71 18.92
C THR A 2 -2.79 16.95 18.41
N LEU A 3 -2.08 17.57 17.49
CA LEU A 3 -0.84 17.05 16.93
C LEU A 3 0.20 16.82 18.06
N PRO A 4 1.02 15.76 18.03
CA PRO A 4 2.05 15.57 19.04
C PRO A 4 3.01 16.77 19.10
N GLN A 5 3.19 17.37 20.28
CA GLN A 5 4.05 18.56 20.49
C GLN A 5 5.49 18.39 19.98
N HIS A 6 5.98 17.14 19.90
CA HIS A 6 7.31 16.83 19.37
C HIS A 6 7.42 16.91 17.83
N LEU A 7 6.31 16.96 17.10
CA LEU A 7 6.29 17.13 15.65
C LEU A 7 6.08 18.58 15.22
N GLU A 8 5.62 19.47 16.11
CA GLU A 8 5.38 20.89 15.83
C GLU A 8 6.60 21.61 15.24
N PRO A 9 7.85 21.43 15.73
CA PRO A 9 9.01 22.12 15.18
C PRO A 9 9.29 21.78 13.70
N PHE A 10 9.00 20.56 13.28
CA PHE A 10 9.25 20.08 11.92
C PHE A 10 8.15 20.46 10.92
N LEU A 11 6.99 20.88 11.43
CA LEU A 11 5.89 21.41 10.62
C LEU A 11 5.92 22.94 10.53
N LEU A 12 6.39 23.61 11.58
CA LEU A 12 6.44 25.07 11.67
C LEU A 12 7.75 25.66 11.11
N HIS A 13 8.84 24.89 11.14
CA HIS A 13 10.14 25.30 10.62
C HIS A 13 10.66 24.30 9.59
N GLU A 14 10.37 24.58 8.32
CA GLU A 14 10.97 23.92 7.16
C GLU A 14 12.51 23.93 7.26
N ASN A 15 13.13 22.74 7.22
CA ASN A 15 14.58 22.63 7.11
C ASN A 15 14.95 22.25 5.67
N PRO A 16 15.41 23.21 4.83
CA PRO A 16 15.67 22.94 3.42
C PRO A 16 16.81 21.95 3.19
N SER A 17 17.78 21.87 4.13
CA SER A 17 18.87 20.90 4.05
C SER A 17 18.37 19.48 4.30
N LEU A 18 17.45 19.31 5.26
CA LEU A 18 16.79 18.03 5.52
C LEU A 18 15.93 17.60 4.33
N THR A 19 15.10 18.50 3.79
CA THR A 19 14.28 18.22 2.61
C THR A 19 15.15 17.82 1.42
N ALA A 20 16.26 18.52 1.18
CA ALA A 20 17.22 18.15 0.13
C ALA A 20 17.86 16.78 0.39
N ALA A 21 18.29 16.49 1.62
CA ALA A 21 18.88 15.21 1.98
C ALA A 21 17.89 14.04 1.80
N LEU A 22 16.62 14.23 2.17
CA LEU A 22 15.56 13.23 1.99
C LEU A 22 15.29 12.96 0.51
N ARG A 23 15.25 14.00 -0.33
CA ARG A 23 15.12 13.85 -1.78
C ARG A 23 16.29 13.08 -2.38
N VAL A 24 17.53 13.37 -1.96
CA VAL A 24 18.72 12.64 -2.41
C VAL A 24 18.70 11.18 -1.95
N ALA A 25 18.15 10.90 -0.77
CA ALA A 25 17.98 9.54 -0.25
C ALA A 25 16.88 8.74 -0.97
N GLY A 26 16.20 9.31 -1.97
CA GLY A 26 15.11 8.65 -2.69
C GLY A 26 13.81 8.57 -1.89
N VAL A 27 13.65 9.43 -0.87
CA VAL A 27 12.37 9.60 -0.18
C VAL A 27 11.50 10.48 -1.06
N ASP A 28 10.73 9.85 -1.94
CA ASP A 28 9.79 10.58 -2.79
C ASP A 28 8.57 11.01 -1.97
N GLY A 29 8.03 12.21 -2.20
CA GLY A 29 6.67 12.55 -1.75
C GLY A 29 5.67 11.61 -2.43
N GLY A 30 4.40 11.59 -2.01
CA GLY A 30 3.39 10.79 -2.70
C GLY A 30 3.19 11.18 -4.18
N ALA A 31 2.20 10.58 -4.84
CA ALA A 31 1.87 10.82 -6.24
C ALA A 31 1.45 12.27 -6.58
N GLY A 32 1.33 13.17 -5.59
CA GLY A 32 1.26 14.60 -5.81
C GLY A 32 2.66 15.20 -5.80
N GLY A 33 3.18 15.58 -6.98
CA GLY A 33 4.44 16.31 -7.14
C GLY A 33 4.39 17.74 -6.57
N GLY A 34 4.03 17.88 -5.30
CA GLY A 34 4.02 19.13 -4.56
C GLY A 34 5.36 19.39 -3.89
N GLU A 35 5.64 20.68 -3.64
CA GLU A 35 6.72 21.17 -2.79
C GLU A 35 6.48 20.80 -1.31
N GLY A 36 6.35 19.51 -1.03
CA GLY A 36 6.13 19.00 0.31
C GLY A 36 7.38 19.16 1.16
N GLY A 37 7.16 19.65 2.38
CA GLY A 37 8.18 19.72 3.42
C GLY A 37 8.73 18.36 3.82
N SER A 38 9.80 18.37 4.62
CA SER A 38 10.41 17.13 5.14
C SER A 38 9.41 16.17 5.81
N ALA A 39 8.37 16.70 6.46
CA ALA A 39 7.31 15.90 7.08
C ALA A 39 6.46 15.13 6.04
N GLU A 40 6.13 15.73 4.90
CA GLU A 40 5.36 15.08 3.83
C GLU A 40 6.18 13.98 3.15
N LEU A 41 7.47 14.24 2.91
CA LEU A 41 8.39 13.25 2.37
C LEU A 41 8.48 12.02 3.30
N LEU A 42 8.68 12.26 4.61
CA LEU A 42 8.74 11.18 5.60
C LEU A 42 7.42 10.42 5.70
N LEU A 43 6.29 11.12 5.72
CA LEU A 43 4.98 10.49 5.77
C LEU A 43 4.71 9.64 4.51
N GLY A 44 5.13 10.11 3.33
CA GLY A 44 5.08 9.35 2.10
C GLY A 44 5.95 8.10 2.12
N ALA A 45 7.15 8.18 2.68
CA ALA A 45 8.00 7.01 2.93
C ALA A 45 7.32 5.99 3.87
N VAL A 46 6.72 6.46 4.96
CA VAL A 46 6.00 5.59 5.91
C VAL A 46 4.79 4.94 5.23
N ALA A 47 4.00 5.68 4.45
CA ALA A 47 2.86 5.16 3.72
C ALA A 47 3.25 4.06 2.73
N ARG A 48 4.29 4.30 1.91
CA ARG A 48 4.81 3.30 0.97
C ARG A 48 5.43 2.09 1.67
N GLY A 49 6.24 2.32 2.69
CA GLY A 49 6.85 1.27 3.50
C GLY A 49 5.81 0.38 4.18
N THR A 50 4.73 0.98 4.66
CA THR A 50 3.58 0.25 5.23
C THR A 50 2.90 -0.61 4.17
N CYS A 51 2.59 -0.05 2.99
CA CYS A 51 2.00 -0.83 1.90
C CYS A 51 2.89 -2.00 1.45
N GLN A 52 4.21 -1.77 1.39
CA GLN A 52 5.18 -2.80 1.04
C GLN A 52 5.23 -3.91 2.10
N ALA A 53 5.28 -3.55 3.39
CA ALA A 53 5.27 -4.51 4.48
C ALA A 53 3.99 -5.37 4.50
N PHE A 54 2.83 -4.76 4.22
CA PHE A 54 1.58 -5.50 4.03
C PHE A 54 1.66 -6.45 2.84
N THR A 55 2.15 -5.98 1.69
CA THR A 55 2.34 -6.79 0.49
C THR A 55 3.21 -8.01 0.77
N ASP A 56 4.39 -7.80 1.35
CA ASP A 56 5.34 -8.86 1.67
C ASP A 56 4.74 -9.86 2.69
N ARG A 57 4.03 -9.35 3.70
CA ARG A 57 3.39 -10.21 4.69
C ARG A 57 2.27 -11.06 4.10
N ILE A 58 1.42 -10.48 3.25
CA ILE A 58 0.35 -11.19 2.56
C ILE A 58 0.94 -12.29 1.67
N LEU A 59 1.95 -11.95 0.86
CA LEU A 59 2.60 -12.91 -0.04
C LEU A 59 3.38 -14.02 0.70
N SER A 60 3.67 -13.84 1.99
CA SER A 60 4.25 -14.88 2.85
C SER A 60 3.23 -15.88 3.42
N VAL A 61 1.93 -15.64 3.25
CA VAL A 61 0.88 -16.55 3.73
C VAL A 61 0.77 -17.75 2.79
N CYS A 62 0.77 -18.97 3.33
CA CYS A 62 0.70 -20.18 2.51
C CYS A 62 -0.71 -20.45 1.97
N GLU A 63 -1.74 -20.29 2.81
CA GLU A 63 -3.13 -20.61 2.47
C GLU A 63 -4.08 -19.54 3.02
N LEU A 64 -5.02 -19.11 2.18
CA LEU A 64 -6.04 -18.11 2.49
C LEU A 64 -7.42 -18.70 2.22
N PRO A 65 -8.18 -19.09 3.25
CA PRO A 65 -9.54 -19.57 3.08
C PRO A 65 -10.46 -18.43 2.60
N PRO A 66 -11.61 -18.74 1.98
CA PRO A 66 -12.48 -17.73 1.35
C PRO A 66 -12.92 -16.59 2.27
N ASN A 67 -13.22 -16.90 3.54
CA ASN A 67 -13.61 -15.88 4.53
C ASN A 67 -12.46 -14.93 4.86
N THR A 68 -11.23 -15.45 5.00
CA THR A 68 -10.04 -14.63 5.25
C THR A 68 -9.67 -13.79 4.03
N CYS A 69 -9.90 -14.27 2.81
CA CYS A 69 -9.72 -13.46 1.59
C CYS A 69 -10.59 -12.19 1.62
N LYS A 70 -11.88 -12.36 1.96
CA LYS A 70 -12.82 -11.24 2.08
C LYS A 70 -12.40 -10.28 3.18
N GLN A 71 -12.06 -10.79 4.36
CA GLN A 71 -11.64 -9.96 5.49
C GLN A 71 -10.37 -9.17 5.14
N LEU A 72 -9.36 -9.84 4.58
CA LEU A 72 -8.10 -9.19 4.20
C LEU A 72 -8.31 -8.11 3.14
N ALA A 73 -9.18 -8.34 2.15
CA ALA A 73 -9.50 -7.33 1.16
C ALA A 73 -10.21 -6.12 1.79
N THR A 74 -11.09 -6.34 2.76
CA THR A 74 -11.72 -5.28 3.56
C THR A 74 -10.68 -4.50 4.38
N ASP A 75 -9.75 -5.20 5.03
CA ASP A 75 -8.69 -4.57 5.84
C ASP A 75 -7.76 -3.70 4.97
N ILE A 76 -7.42 -4.17 3.76
CA ILE A 76 -6.67 -3.36 2.77
C ILE A 76 -7.48 -2.11 2.37
N GLY A 77 -8.80 -2.23 2.20
CA GLY A 77 -9.69 -1.12 1.92
C GLY A 77 -9.68 -0.07 3.05
N TYR A 78 -9.75 -0.50 4.30
CA TYR A 78 -9.63 0.40 5.46
C TYR A 78 -8.28 1.11 5.50
N LEU A 79 -7.18 0.39 5.23
CA LEU A 79 -5.86 1.00 5.10
C LEU A 79 -5.85 2.05 3.99
N GLY A 80 -6.49 1.76 2.84
CA GLY A 80 -6.64 2.70 1.74
C GLY A 80 -7.30 4.01 2.18
N ASN A 81 -8.44 3.93 2.86
CA ASN A 81 -9.14 5.12 3.38
C ASN A 81 -8.26 5.94 4.33
N VAL A 82 -7.53 5.28 5.24
CA VAL A 82 -6.62 5.96 6.18
C VAL A 82 -5.48 6.67 5.42
N LEU A 83 -4.94 6.04 4.37
CA LEU A 83 -3.90 6.68 3.56
C LEU A 83 -4.47 7.85 2.76
N GLU A 84 -5.68 7.73 2.21
CA GLU A 84 -6.35 8.81 1.47
C GLU A 84 -6.62 10.03 2.36
N ASP A 85 -7.06 9.82 3.61
CA ASP A 85 -7.22 10.88 4.61
C ASP A 85 -5.89 11.59 4.92
N LEU A 86 -4.76 10.92 4.71
CA LEU A 86 -3.41 11.46 4.85
C LEU A 86 -2.84 12.04 3.55
N GLY A 87 -3.57 11.99 2.43
CA GLY A 87 -3.13 12.47 1.11
C GLY A 87 -2.33 11.46 0.29
N PHE A 88 -2.33 10.18 0.67
CA PHE A 88 -1.61 9.10 -0.01
C PHE A 88 -2.57 8.04 -0.56
N GLY A 89 -2.06 7.20 -1.47
CA GLY A 89 -2.79 6.05 -1.98
C GLY A 89 -2.08 4.74 -1.67
N LEU A 90 -2.81 3.63 -1.75
CA LEU A 90 -2.22 2.29 -1.76
C LEU A 90 -1.26 2.15 -2.95
N THR A 91 -0.15 1.44 -2.74
CA THR A 91 0.71 0.99 -3.86
C THR A 91 -0.06 0.11 -4.85
N ASP A 92 0.34 0.11 -6.12
CA ASP A 92 -0.32 -0.71 -7.15
C ASP A 92 -0.36 -2.19 -6.81
N SER A 93 0.71 -2.72 -6.21
CA SER A 93 0.78 -4.13 -5.78
C SER A 93 -0.30 -4.47 -4.76
N LEU A 94 -0.43 -3.64 -3.71
CA LEU A 94 -1.41 -3.89 -2.65
C LEU A 94 -2.85 -3.70 -3.15
N ARG A 95 -3.08 -2.73 -4.06
CA ARG A 95 -4.37 -2.54 -4.73
C ARG A 95 -4.75 -3.76 -5.59
N GLN A 96 -3.82 -4.27 -6.39
CA GLN A 96 -4.03 -5.47 -7.21
C GLN A 96 -4.30 -6.69 -6.33
N ILE A 97 -3.57 -6.86 -5.22
CA ILE A 97 -3.85 -7.94 -4.26
C ILE A 97 -5.28 -7.84 -3.73
N ALA A 98 -5.75 -6.66 -3.33
CA ALA A 98 -7.14 -6.48 -2.88
C ALA A 98 -8.15 -6.89 -3.94
N THR A 99 -7.94 -6.51 -5.21
CA THR A 99 -8.78 -6.95 -6.34
C THR A 99 -8.75 -8.48 -6.49
N LEU A 100 -7.55 -9.08 -6.54
CA LEU A 100 -7.36 -10.51 -6.75
C LEU A 100 -7.95 -11.35 -5.62
N LEU A 101 -7.96 -10.89 -4.37
CA LEU A 101 -8.58 -11.60 -3.24
C LEU A 101 -10.10 -11.70 -3.37
N GLN A 102 -10.73 -10.76 -4.09
CA GLN A 102 -12.19 -10.71 -4.24
C GLN A 102 -12.71 -11.45 -5.47
N LEU A 103 -11.86 -11.78 -6.45
CA LEU A 103 -12.29 -12.44 -7.68
C LEU A 103 -12.90 -13.82 -7.42
N PRO A 104 -14.01 -14.21 -8.08
CA PRO A 104 -14.53 -15.58 -8.04
C PRO A 104 -13.52 -16.59 -8.57
N ALA A 105 -13.48 -17.79 -7.98
CA ALA A 105 -12.55 -18.84 -8.42
C ALA A 105 -12.78 -19.27 -9.88
N ASP A 106 -14.04 -19.41 -10.28
CA ASP A 106 -14.43 -19.88 -11.63
C ASP A 106 -13.98 -18.94 -12.75
N ASN A 107 -13.87 -17.65 -12.45
CA ASN A 107 -13.52 -16.59 -13.41
C ASN A 107 -12.19 -15.91 -13.06
N TYR A 108 -11.37 -16.53 -12.21
CA TYR A 108 -10.18 -15.89 -11.67
C TYR A 108 -9.22 -15.45 -12.78
N GLN A 109 -8.94 -16.35 -13.73
CA GLN A 109 -8.01 -16.07 -14.83
C GLN A 109 -8.50 -14.93 -15.73
N SER A 110 -9.77 -14.95 -16.15
CA SER A 110 -10.33 -13.95 -17.06
C SER A 110 -10.44 -12.57 -16.41
N GLN A 111 -10.82 -12.52 -15.12
CA GLN A 111 -10.97 -11.25 -14.39
C GLN A 111 -9.66 -10.72 -13.80
N SER A 112 -8.59 -11.51 -13.78
CA SER A 112 -7.25 -11.05 -13.36
C SER A 112 -6.51 -10.20 -14.40
N THR A 113 -7.12 -9.97 -15.57
CA THR A 113 -6.53 -9.20 -16.67
C THR A 113 -6.15 -7.79 -16.21
N GLY A 114 -4.92 -7.37 -16.51
CA GLY A 114 -4.37 -6.07 -16.09
C GLY A 114 -3.63 -6.10 -14.74
N CYS A 115 -3.73 -7.18 -13.97
CA CYS A 115 -2.87 -7.40 -12.80
C CYS A 115 -1.52 -8.00 -13.20
N SER A 116 -0.51 -7.80 -12.34
CA SER A 116 0.81 -8.42 -12.47
C SER A 116 0.70 -9.94 -12.44
N ALA A 117 1.24 -10.61 -13.46
CA ALA A 117 1.24 -12.08 -13.55
C ALA A 117 1.83 -12.75 -12.29
N LYS A 118 2.84 -12.12 -11.66
CA LYS A 118 3.43 -12.59 -10.41
C LYS A 118 2.40 -12.59 -9.26
N LEU A 119 1.63 -11.51 -9.12
CA LEU A 119 0.62 -11.38 -8.09
C LEU A 119 -0.58 -12.30 -8.35
N VAL A 120 -0.98 -12.44 -9.62
CA VAL A 120 -2.01 -13.40 -10.04
C VAL A 120 -1.62 -14.81 -9.63
N ALA A 121 -0.40 -15.26 -9.97
CA ALA A 121 0.07 -16.60 -9.61
C ALA A 121 0.15 -16.81 -8.09
N ALA A 122 0.69 -15.84 -7.35
CA ALA A 122 0.83 -15.93 -5.90
C ALA A 122 -0.54 -16.00 -5.21
N VAL A 123 -1.45 -15.07 -5.51
CA VAL A 123 -2.78 -15.04 -4.89
C VAL A 123 -3.61 -16.27 -5.25
N ARG A 124 -3.50 -16.73 -6.50
CA ARG A 124 -4.10 -17.99 -6.92
C ARG A 124 -3.63 -19.19 -6.10
N GLN A 125 -2.33 -19.30 -5.88
CA GLN A 125 -1.73 -20.38 -5.10
C GLN A 125 -2.21 -20.32 -3.65
N MET A 126 -2.17 -19.14 -3.03
CA MET A 126 -2.66 -18.95 -1.65
C MET A 126 -4.13 -19.33 -1.50
N ARG A 127 -4.94 -19.08 -2.53
CA ARG A 127 -6.38 -19.38 -2.55
C ARG A 127 -6.72 -20.80 -3.01
N ASN A 128 -5.73 -21.60 -3.37
CA ASN A 128 -5.88 -22.95 -3.91
C ASN A 128 -6.87 -23.04 -5.10
N ILE A 129 -6.76 -22.10 -6.04
CA ILE A 129 -7.61 -22.07 -7.25
C ILE A 129 -6.97 -22.94 -8.34
N THR A 130 -7.61 -24.07 -8.66
CA THR A 130 -7.16 -25.01 -9.70
C THR A 130 -7.08 -24.38 -11.09
N SER A 131 -6.15 -24.85 -11.93
CA SER A 131 -6.16 -24.55 -13.37
C SER A 131 -7.21 -25.38 -14.04
N SER A 132 -8.20 -24.69 -14.61
CA SER A 132 -9.00 -25.20 -15.71
C SER A 132 -8.28 -24.89 -17.02
#